data_AF-A0A3D0M1T4-F1
#
_entry.id   AF-A0A3D0M1T4-F1
#
_cell.length_a   1.000
_cell.length_b   1.000
_cell.length_c   1.000
_cell.angle_alpha   90.00
_cell.angle_beta   90.00
_cell.angle_gamma   90.00
#
_symmetry.space_group_name_H-M   'P 1'
#
loop_
_entity.id
_entity.type
_entity.pdbx_description
1 polymer ?
#
loop_
_entity_poly.entity_id
_entity_poly.type
_entity_poly.pdbx_seq_one_letter_code
_entity_poly.pdbx_strand_id
1 'polypeptide(L)' 'SSLEVAPVCWLVPAASKLAIINMGETQCDDMAEVIIRGKAGEVLTALVEETEKL' A
#
# COMPACT_ATOMS: atom_id res chain seq x y z
N SER A 1 -1.06 -0.16 -8.00
CA SER A 1 -0.58 -1.38 -8.70
C SER A 1 -1.53 -2.50 -8.30
N SER A 2 -1.93 -3.41 -9.20
CA SER A 2 -2.73 -4.60 -8.84
C SER A 2 -1.90 -5.71 -8.19
N LEU A 3 -0.56 -5.61 -8.30
CA LEU A 3 0.41 -6.58 -7.80
C LEU A 3 0.29 -7.97 -8.43
N GLU A 4 -0.21 -8.04 -9.66
CA GLU A 4 -0.39 -9.32 -10.40
C GLU A 4 0.78 -9.65 -11.35
N VAL A 5 1.61 -8.66 -11.67
CA VAL A 5 2.60 -8.76 -12.75
C VAL A 5 4.02 -8.77 -12.21
N ALA A 6 4.79 -9.79 -12.60
CA ALA A 6 6.21 -9.91 -12.31
C ALA A 6 7.04 -8.90 -13.14
N PRO A 7 8.20 -8.43 -12.63
CA PRO A 7 8.82 -8.83 -11.37
C PRO A 7 8.31 -8.03 -10.16
N VAL A 8 7.43 -7.04 -10.35
CA VAL A 8 7.02 -6.12 -9.28
C VAL A 8 6.32 -6.85 -8.13
N CYS A 9 5.46 -7.83 -8.44
CA CYS A 9 4.80 -8.64 -7.41
C CYS A 9 5.78 -9.45 -6.55
N TRP A 10 6.98 -9.77 -7.05
CA TRP A 10 8.00 -10.51 -6.29
C TRP A 10 8.67 -9.69 -5.20
N LEU A 11 8.53 -8.37 -5.21
CA LEU A 11 9.04 -7.50 -4.16
C LEU A 11 8.25 -7.66 -2.86
N VAL A 12 6.97 -8.02 -2.96
CA VAL A 12 6.05 -8.05 -1.81
C VAL A 12 6.45 -9.11 -0.77
N PRO A 13 6.73 -10.37 -1.14
CA PRO A 13 7.20 -11.37 -0.17
C PRO A 13 8.57 -11.07 0.44
N ALA A 14 9.38 -10.20 -0.20
CA ALA A 14 10.69 -9.82 0.30
C ALA A 14 10.63 -8.65 1.31
N ALA A 15 9.50 -7.96 1.42
CA ALA A 15 9.33 -6.85 2.35
C ALA A 15 9.16 -7.36 3.79
N SER A 16 9.89 -6.76 4.74
CA SER A 16 9.74 -7.06 6.17
C SER A 16 8.49 -6.45 6.78
N LYS A 17 7.97 -5.37 6.18
CA LYS A 17 6.69 -4.73 6.50
C LYS A 17 6.02 -4.27 5.22
N LEU A 18 4.70 -4.43 5.15
CA LEU A 18 3.93 -4.09 3.96
C LEU A 18 2.69 -3.28 4.32
N ALA A 19 2.56 -2.12 3.68
CA ALA A 19 1.33 -1.35 3.63
C ALA A 19 0.88 -1.21 2.18
N ILE A 20 -0.42 -1.39 1.92
CA ILE A 20 -1.01 -1.28 0.59
C ILE A 20 -2.01 -0.13 0.58
N ILE A 21 -1.80 0.81 -0.34
CA ILE A 21 -2.78 1.86 -0.67
C ILE A 21 -3.24 1.62 -2.10
N ASN A 22 -4.49 1.20 -2.27
CA ASN A 22 -5.05 0.95 -3.60
C ASN A 22 -6.57 1.12 -3.56
N MET A 23 -7.18 1.59 -4.65
CA MET A 23 -8.64 1.77 -4.68
C MET A 23 -9.39 0.43 -4.67
N GLY A 24 -8.79 -0.61 -5.26
CA GLY A 24 -9.34 -1.97 -5.27
C GLY A 24 -8.48 -2.95 -4.51
N GLU A 25 -8.93 -4.21 -4.49
CA GLU A 25 -8.15 -5.34 -4.00
C GLU A 25 -6.86 -5.53 -4.80
N THR A 26 -5.91 -6.23 -4.18
CA THR A 26 -4.64 -6.62 -4.81
C THR A 26 -4.38 -8.10 -4.52
N GLN A 27 -3.54 -8.73 -5.36
CA GLN A 27 -3.18 -10.14 -5.17
C GLN A 27 -2.46 -10.42 -3.83
N CYS A 28 -1.92 -9.39 -3.17
CA CYS A 28 -1.10 -9.54 -1.97
C CYS A 28 -1.71 -8.86 -0.74
N ASP A 29 -3.03 -8.61 -0.74
CA ASP A 29 -3.72 -7.97 0.38
C ASP A 29 -3.54 -8.75 1.69
N ASP A 30 -3.52 -10.08 1.64
CA ASP A 30 -3.32 -10.99 2.77
C ASP A 30 -1.91 -10.88 3.41
N MET A 31 -0.95 -10.31 2.70
CA MET A 31 0.42 -10.11 3.17
C MET A 31 0.63 -8.74 3.84
N ALA A 32 -0.35 -7.84 3.75
CA ALA A 32 -0.21 -6.47 4.25
C ALA A 32 -0.61 -6.35 5.72
N GLU A 33 0.21 -5.68 6.52
CA GLU A 33 -0.14 -5.30 7.90
C GLU A 33 -1.17 -4.18 7.91
N VAL A 34 -1.16 -3.32 6.88
CA VAL A 34 -2.08 -2.18 6.74
C VAL A 34 -2.59 -2.12 5.31
N ILE A 35 -3.91 -2.05 5.17
CA ILE A 35 -4.59 -1.88 3.88
C ILE A 35 -5.44 -0.62 3.94
N ILE A 36 -5.23 0.29 3.01
CA ILE A 36 -6.05 1.49 2.84
C ILE A 36 -6.69 1.47 1.46
N ARG A 37 -8.02 1.44 1.43
CA ARG A 37 -8.80 1.52 0.19
C ARG A 37 -9.10 2.97 -0.17
N GLY A 38 -8.34 3.51 -1.12
CA GLY A 38 -8.47 4.91 -1.51
C GLY A 38 -7.49 5.34 -2.59
N LYS A 39 -7.63 6.59 -3.05
CA LYS A 39 -6.69 7.19 -3.99
C LYS A 39 -5.39 7.52 -3.28
N ALA A 40 -4.28 7.04 -3.82
CA ALA A 40 -2.96 7.23 -3.21
C ALA A 40 -2.62 8.71 -2.94
N GLY A 41 -2.97 9.61 -3.86
CA GLY A 41 -2.69 11.05 -3.68
C GLY A 41 -3.41 11.65 -2.47
N GLU A 42 -4.68 11.32 -2.26
CA GLU A 42 -5.47 11.82 -1.13
C GLU A 42 -4.97 11.22 0.20
N VAL A 43 -4.75 9.90 0.22
CA VAL A 43 -4.28 9.18 1.42
C VAL A 43 -2.89 9.66 1.85
N LEU A 44 -1.93 9.74 0.92
CA LEU A 44 -0.58 10.17 1.24
C LEU A 44 -0.52 11.64 1.69
N THR A 45 -1.35 12.51 1.10
CA THR A 45 -1.45 13.91 1.54
C THR A 45 -1.92 13.99 2.99
N ALA A 46 -3.00 13.28 3.34
CA ALA A 46 -3.51 13.26 4.71
C ALA A 46 -2.50 12.67 5.72
N LEU A 47 -1.74 11.64 5.32
CA LEU A 47 -0.69 11.06 6.17
C LEU A 47 0.43 12.06 6.47
N VAL A 48 0.86 12.84 5.48
CA VAL A 48 1.88 13.87 5.67
C VAL A 48 1.36 14.97 6.60
N GLU A 49 0.17 15.51 6.34
CA GLU A 49 -0.45 16.54 7.19
C GLU A 49 -0.60 16.10 8.65
N GLU A 50 -0.93 14.84 8.89
CA GLU A 50 -1.04 14.31 10.24
C GLU A 50 0.32 14.09 10.90
N THR A 51 1.33 13.66 10.14
CA THR A 51 2.70 13.46 10.65
C THR A 51 3.35 14.79 11.06
N GLU A 52 3.02 15.89 10.38
CA GLU A 52 3.51 17.23 10.74
C GLU A 52 2.93 17.78 12.06
N LYS A 53 1.86 17.18 12.59
CA LYS A 53 1.24 17.58 13.87
C LYS A 53 1.75 16.78 15.07
N LEU A 54 2.55 15.74 14.84
CA LEU A 54 3.16 14.90 15.88
C LEU A 54 4.46 15.52 16.41
#